data_AF-A0A2G6UNL3-F1
#
_entry.id   AF-A0A2G6UNL3-F1
#
_cell.length_a   1.000
_cell.length_b   1.000
_cell.length_c   1.000
_cell.angle_alpha   90.00
_cell.angle_beta   90.00
_cell.angle_gamma   90.00
#
_symmetry.space_group_name_H-M   'P 1'
#
loop_
_entity.id
_entity.type
_entity.pdbx_description
1 polymer ?
#
loop_
_entity_poly.entity_id
_entity_poly.type
_entity_poly.pdbx_seq_one_letter_code
_entity_poly.pdbx_strand_id
1 'polypeptide(L)'
;MFKTPDIPTDNLYKFISIFGLAIFSLSIYIFVNNQQSFEDSIRNSNIRHSKVLLEKSQNDSKRIILDEKIEMLRIKIKVNYGIENTLKVSELEYSKINNKENFERDYEKLKELELDNLLLGDSAFHTKNNLEKNQENINVYAPMPVLILSIIGIVLMLAGFSLWYYRTQKYYDKQLRQ
;
A
#
# COMPACT_ATOMS: atom_id res chain seq x y z
N MET A 1 -30.34 55.15 27.10
CA MET A 1 -29.52 54.65 25.98
C MET A 1 -28.34 53.91 26.61
N PHE A 2 -28.38 52.58 26.66
CA PHE A 2 -27.30 51.80 27.26
C PHE A 2 -26.04 51.93 26.39
N LYS A 3 -24.98 52.54 26.93
CA LYS A 3 -23.65 52.47 26.31
C LYS A 3 -23.14 51.04 26.55
N THR A 4 -22.99 50.27 25.49
CA THR A 4 -22.21 49.03 25.56
C THR A 4 -20.77 49.38 25.93
N PRO A 5 -20.12 48.62 26.82
CA PRO A 5 -18.71 48.85 27.13
C PRO A 5 -17.89 48.73 25.83
N ASP A 6 -17.04 49.72 25.57
CA ASP A 6 -16.09 49.68 24.47
C ASP A 6 -15.09 48.56 24.76
N ILE A 7 -15.28 47.41 24.11
CA ILE A 7 -14.30 46.32 24.16
C ILE A 7 -12.99 46.90 23.61
N PRO A 8 -11.86 46.76 24.32
CA PRO A 8 -10.58 47.26 23.83
C PRO A 8 -10.23 46.56 22.51
N THR A 9 -10.49 47.24 21.41
CA THR A 9 -10.30 46.75 20.03
C THR A 9 -8.85 46.42 19.72
N ASP A 10 -7.90 47.01 20.45
CA ASP A 10 -6.48 46.70 20.39
C ASP A 10 -6.17 45.23 20.74
N ASN A 11 -6.80 44.70 21.79
CA ASN A 11 -6.57 43.32 22.22
C ASN A 11 -7.14 42.32 21.20
N LEU A 12 -8.20 42.70 20.49
CA LEU A 12 -8.82 41.85 19.48
C LEU A 12 -7.90 41.65 18.26
N TYR A 13 -7.31 42.71 17.71
CA TYR A 13 -6.45 42.59 16.53
C TYR A 13 -5.16 41.82 16.82
N LYS A 14 -4.56 42.06 18.00
CA LYS A 14 -3.42 41.28 18.49
C LYS A 14 -3.78 39.80 18.64
N PHE A 15 -4.93 39.50 19.26
CA PHE A 15 -5.41 38.13 19.40
C PHE A 15 -5.59 37.45 18.05
N ILE A 16 -6.23 38.10 17.07
CA ILE A 16 -6.41 37.56 15.71
C ILE A 16 -5.05 37.24 15.07
N SER A 17 -4.07 38.14 15.21
CA SER A 17 -2.74 37.94 14.63
C SER A 17 -2.00 36.73 15.23
N ILE A 18 -2.03 36.61 16.56
CA ILE A 18 -1.40 35.50 17.31
C ILE A 18 -2.13 34.19 17.02
N PHE A 19 -3.46 34.22 16.93
CA PHE A 19 -4.27 33.04 16.60
C PHE A 19 -4.00 32.56 15.18
N GLY A 20 -3.87 33.46 14.20
CA GLY A 20 -3.46 33.12 12.84
C GLY A 20 -2.08 32.46 12.80
N LEU A 21 -1.12 33.00 13.55
CA LEU A 21 0.22 32.41 13.70
C LEU A 21 0.17 31.00 14.33
N ALA A 22 -0.68 30.80 15.34
CA ALA A 22 -0.87 29.50 15.98
C ALA A 22 -1.45 28.47 15.00
N ILE A 23 -2.48 28.84 14.22
CA ILE A 23 -3.04 27.99 13.16
C ILE A 23 -1.98 27.62 12.13
N PHE A 24 -1.21 28.60 11.66
CA PHE A 24 -0.14 28.37 10.70
C PHE A 24 0.92 27.40 11.25
N SER A 25 1.37 27.63 12.48
CA SER A 25 2.34 26.74 13.15
C SER A 25 1.80 25.33 13.33
N LEU A 26 0.52 25.20 13.71
CA LEU A 26 -0.16 23.90 13.82
C LEU A 26 -0.25 23.20 12.46
N SER A 27 -0.52 23.93 11.39
CA SER A 27 -0.58 23.36 10.03
C SER A 27 0.77 22.80 9.58
N ILE A 28 1.88 23.50 9.88
CA ILE A 28 3.24 23.01 9.64
C ILE A 28 3.51 21.74 10.46
N TYR A 29 3.15 21.74 11.74
CA TYR A 29 3.33 20.58 12.60
C TYR A 29 2.59 19.35 12.05
N ILE A 30 1.31 19.52 11.69
CA ILE A 30 0.50 18.46 11.08
C ILE A 30 1.13 17.99 9.76
N PHE A 31 1.59 18.92 8.92
CA PHE A 31 2.23 18.59 7.65
C PHE A 31 3.46 17.69 7.84
N VAL A 32 4.37 18.07 8.73
CA VAL A 32 5.62 17.33 8.99
C VAL A 32 5.32 15.95 9.57
N ASN A 33 4.44 15.86 10.58
CA ASN A 33 4.10 14.60 11.21
C ASN A 33 3.39 13.64 10.24
N ASN A 34 2.52 14.16 9.39
CA ASN A 34 1.83 13.35 8.40
C ASN A 34 2.75 12.91 7.26
N GLN A 35 3.75 13.72 6.88
CA GLN A 35 4.72 13.32 5.86
C GLN A 35 5.49 12.07 6.30
N GLN A 36 5.92 11.98 7.56
CA GLN A 36 6.58 10.78 8.08
C GLN A 36 5.67 9.55 8.02
N SER A 37 4.41 9.69 8.46
CA SER A 37 3.42 8.61 8.40
C SER A 37 3.16 8.14 6.96
N PHE A 38 3.16 9.08 6.00
CA PHE A 38 3.01 8.76 4.59
C PHE A 38 4.23 8.01 4.02
N GLU A 39 5.44 8.46 4.33
CA GLU A 39 6.68 7.77 3.96
C GLU A 39 6.74 6.36 4.53
N ASP A 40 6.37 6.18 5.80
CA ASP A 40 6.27 4.87 6.45
C ASP A 40 5.21 3.97 5.80
N SER A 41 4.06 4.54 5.41
CA SER A 41 3.02 3.82 4.68
C SER A 41 3.52 3.33 3.31
N ILE A 42 4.18 4.20 2.53
CA ILE A 42 4.81 3.83 1.25
C ILE A 42 5.86 2.75 1.48
N ARG A 43 6.75 2.94 2.44
CA ARG A 43 7.82 1.99 2.75
C ARG A 43 7.25 0.62 3.12
N ASN A 44 6.25 0.58 3.99
CA ASN A 44 5.60 -0.66 4.41
C ASN A 44 4.85 -1.33 3.26
N SER A 45 4.17 -0.55 2.42
CA SER A 45 3.53 -1.04 1.20
C SER A 45 4.54 -1.67 0.25
N ASN A 46 5.66 -0.99 0.01
CA ASN A 46 6.75 -1.48 -0.83
C ASN A 46 7.37 -2.76 -0.26
N ILE A 47 7.65 -2.82 1.05
CA ILE A 47 8.18 -4.03 1.70
C ILE A 47 7.20 -5.21 1.55
N ARG A 48 5.91 -4.97 1.79
CA ARG A 48 4.87 -6.00 1.60
C ARG A 48 4.81 -6.46 0.15
N HIS A 49 4.85 -5.53 -0.80
CA HIS A 49 4.84 -5.83 -2.22
C HIS A 49 6.07 -6.66 -2.62
N SER A 50 7.27 -6.26 -2.19
CA SER A 50 8.51 -7.00 -2.43
C SER A 50 8.47 -8.40 -1.82
N LYS A 51 7.93 -8.56 -0.61
CA LYS A 51 7.77 -9.88 0.03
C LYS A 51 6.86 -10.78 -0.79
N VAL A 52 5.74 -10.25 -1.28
CA VAL A 52 4.81 -11.01 -2.11
C VAL A 52 5.42 -11.36 -3.47
N LEU A 53 6.15 -10.44 -4.11
CA LEU A 53 6.87 -10.73 -5.35
C LEU A 53 7.93 -11.82 -5.16
N LEU A 54 8.64 -11.80 -4.03
CA LEU A 54 9.60 -12.83 -3.68
C LEU A 54 8.92 -14.19 -3.49
N GLU A 55 7.83 -14.25 -2.73
CA GLU A 55 7.05 -15.48 -2.53
C GLU A 55 6.51 -16.03 -3.85
N LYS A 56 5.99 -15.15 -4.71
CA LYS A 56 5.57 -15.52 -6.07
C LYS A 56 6.74 -16.11 -6.87
N SER A 57 7.89 -15.43 -6.89
CA SER A 57 9.08 -15.92 -7.60
C SER A 57 9.56 -17.28 -7.08
N GLN A 58 9.48 -17.52 -5.77
CA GLN A 58 9.81 -18.82 -5.17
C GLN A 58 8.81 -19.89 -5.59
N ASN A 59 7.52 -19.58 -5.62
CA ASN A 59 6.49 -20.53 -6.05
C ASN A 59 6.59 -20.82 -7.55
N ASP A 60 6.86 -19.81 -8.38
CA ASP A 60 7.11 -19.98 -9.81
C ASP A 60 8.35 -20.87 -10.05
N SER A 61 9.43 -20.68 -9.29
CA SER A 61 10.61 -21.53 -9.37
C SER A 61 10.33 -22.98 -8.95
N LYS A 62 9.59 -23.19 -7.85
CA LYS A 62 9.16 -24.53 -7.42
C LYS A 62 8.32 -25.19 -8.50
N ARG A 63 7.40 -24.44 -9.10
CA ARG A 63 6.52 -24.92 -10.16
C ARG A 63 7.31 -25.40 -11.39
N ILE A 64 8.29 -24.60 -11.84
CA ILE A 64 9.17 -24.98 -12.95
C ILE A 64 9.89 -26.31 -12.67
N ILE A 65 10.51 -26.45 -11.49
CA ILE A 65 11.20 -27.68 -11.09
C ILE A 65 10.23 -28.87 -11.06
N LEU A 66 8.99 -28.62 -10.63
CA LEU A 66 7.97 -29.66 -10.50
C LEU A 66 7.43 -30.08 -11.87
N ASP A 67 7.20 -29.14 -12.78
CA ASP A 67 6.86 -29.38 -14.19
C ASP A 67 7.95 -30.21 -14.88
N GLU A 68 9.24 -29.88 -14.69
CA GLU A 68 10.36 -30.68 -15.22
C GLU A 68 10.36 -32.11 -14.67
N LYS A 69 10.08 -32.30 -13.37
CA LYS A 69 9.97 -33.63 -12.76
C LYS A 69 8.81 -34.44 -13.33
N ILE A 70 7.65 -33.81 -13.50
CA ILE A 70 6.47 -34.42 -14.13
C ILE A 70 6.83 -34.89 -15.54
N GLU A 71 7.46 -34.02 -16.33
CA GLU A 71 7.86 -34.34 -17.70
C GLU A 71 8.86 -35.49 -17.77
N MET A 72 9.91 -35.46 -16.93
CA MET A 72 10.86 -36.58 -16.83
C MET A 72 10.18 -37.89 -16.47
N LEU A 73 9.21 -37.87 -15.54
CA LEU A 73 8.49 -39.07 -15.13
C LEU A 73 7.56 -39.59 -16.23
N ARG A 74 6.91 -38.69 -16.98
CA ARG A 74 6.11 -39.05 -18.17
C ARG A 74 6.98 -39.71 -19.23
N ILE A 75 8.16 -39.15 -19.50
CA ILE A 75 9.14 -39.74 -20.43
C ILE A 75 9.59 -41.11 -19.94
N LYS A 76 9.93 -41.24 -18.65
CA LYS A 76 10.29 -42.54 -18.04
C LYS A 76 9.19 -43.57 -18.22
N ILE A 77 7.94 -43.20 -17.95
CA ILE A 77 6.79 -44.10 -18.11
C ILE A 77 6.61 -44.51 -19.57
N LYS A 78 6.71 -43.55 -20.50
CA LYS A 78 6.63 -43.80 -21.93
C LYS A 78 7.70 -44.77 -22.42
N VAL A 79 8.96 -44.54 -22.04
CA VAL A 79 10.11 -45.34 -22.47
C VAL A 79 10.07 -46.75 -21.85
N ASN A 80 9.79 -46.87 -20.55
CA ASN A 80 9.89 -48.14 -19.84
C ASN A 80 8.66 -49.05 -20.04
N TYR A 81 7.47 -48.46 -20.25
CA TYR A 81 6.21 -49.21 -20.27
C TYR A 81 5.46 -49.10 -21.61
N GLY A 82 5.96 -48.30 -22.57
CA GLY A 82 5.36 -48.18 -23.91
C GLY A 82 4.03 -47.43 -23.93
N ILE A 83 3.75 -46.59 -22.93
CA ILE A 83 2.50 -45.80 -22.82
C ILE A 83 2.74 -44.42 -23.43
N GLU A 84 2.07 -44.09 -24.52
CA GLU A 84 2.22 -42.77 -25.15
C GLU A 84 1.49 -41.66 -24.39
N ASN A 85 0.32 -41.96 -23.82
CA ASN A 85 -0.52 -40.99 -23.13
C ASN A 85 -0.69 -41.34 -21.65
N THR A 86 0.08 -40.67 -20.79
CA THR A 86 0.01 -40.88 -19.34
C THR A 86 -1.24 -40.31 -18.68
N LEU A 87 -2.00 -39.42 -19.34
CA LEU A 87 -3.21 -38.82 -18.76
C LEU A 87 -4.39 -39.79 -18.74
N LYS A 88 -4.42 -40.72 -19.68
CA LYS A 88 -5.46 -41.74 -19.82
C LYS A 88 -4.83 -43.05 -20.28
N VAL A 89 -4.45 -43.85 -19.29
CA VAL A 89 -3.95 -45.21 -19.54
C VAL A 89 -5.14 -46.12 -19.84
N SER A 90 -5.19 -46.69 -21.04
CA SER A 90 -6.24 -47.65 -21.40
C SER A 90 -5.98 -49.01 -20.75
N GLU A 91 -7.04 -49.78 -20.51
CA GLU A 91 -6.94 -51.14 -19.95
C GLU A 91 -6.12 -52.07 -20.86
N LEU A 92 -6.21 -51.87 -22.17
CA LEU A 92 -5.41 -52.57 -23.17
C LEU A 92 -3.91 -52.24 -23.06
N GLU A 93 -3.53 -50.99 -22.82
CA GLU A 93 -2.13 -50.63 -22.58
C GLU A 93 -1.64 -51.19 -21.25
N TYR A 94 -2.43 -51.06 -20.19
CA TYR A 94 -2.08 -51.57 -18.85
C TYR A 94 -1.86 -53.09 -18.84
N SER A 95 -2.69 -53.86 -19.55
CA SER A 95 -2.54 -55.31 -19.67
C SER A 95 -1.25 -55.76 -20.37
N LYS A 96 -0.66 -54.93 -21.23
CA LYS A 96 0.60 -55.22 -21.95
C LYS A 96 1.85 -54.96 -21.11
N ILE A 97 1.71 -54.37 -19.92
CA ILE A 97 2.84 -54.02 -19.06
C ILE A 97 3.32 -55.27 -18.31
N ASN A 98 4.58 -55.66 -18.54
CA ASN A 98 5.19 -56.82 -17.89
C ASN A 98 5.44 -56.60 -16.39
N ASN A 99 5.79 -55.37 -15.98
CA ASN A 99 6.11 -55.03 -14.60
C ASN A 99 5.12 -54.01 -14.04
N LYS A 100 3.94 -54.51 -13.65
CA LYS A 100 2.81 -53.67 -13.20
C LYS A 100 3.10 -52.92 -11.90
N GLU A 101 3.79 -53.55 -10.95
CA GLU A 101 4.09 -52.93 -9.66
C GLU A 101 4.98 -51.68 -9.80
N ASN A 102 6.06 -51.77 -10.60
CA ASN A 102 6.92 -50.62 -10.84
C ASN A 102 6.19 -49.51 -11.62
N PHE A 103 5.33 -49.90 -12.58
CA PHE A 103 4.49 -48.95 -13.29
C PHE A 103 3.54 -48.21 -12.35
N GLU A 104 2.81 -48.92 -11.49
CA GLU A 104 1.89 -48.32 -10.52
C GLU A 104 2.60 -47.34 -9.59
N ARG A 105 3.78 -47.70 -9.09
CA ARG A 105 4.59 -46.81 -8.25
C ARG A 105 5.01 -45.53 -8.97
N ASP A 106 5.48 -45.66 -10.22
CA ASP A 106 5.84 -44.49 -11.03
C ASP A 106 4.60 -43.64 -11.37
N TYR A 107 3.46 -44.29 -11.64
CA TYR A 107 2.21 -43.61 -11.99
C TYR A 107 1.56 -42.90 -10.81
N GLU A 108 1.58 -43.49 -9.61
CA GLU A 108 1.13 -42.82 -8.38
C GLU A 108 1.99 -41.60 -8.07
N LYS A 109 3.32 -41.74 -8.21
CA LYS A 109 4.25 -40.62 -8.06
C LYS A 109 3.99 -39.51 -9.09
N LEU A 110 3.59 -39.85 -10.31
CA LEU A 110 3.18 -38.86 -11.31
C LEU A 110 1.99 -38.05 -10.81
N LYS A 111 0.94 -38.74 -10.33
CA LYS A 111 -0.29 -38.11 -9.85
C LYS A 111 -0.05 -37.23 -8.63
N GLU A 112 0.80 -37.67 -7.72
CA GLU A 112 1.21 -36.90 -6.54
C GLU A 112 1.85 -35.57 -6.98
N LEU A 113 2.81 -35.61 -7.90
CA LEU A 113 3.44 -34.40 -8.44
C LEU A 113 2.42 -33.51 -9.18
N GLU A 114 1.56 -34.08 -10.01
CA GLU A 114 0.53 -33.30 -10.71
C GLU A 114 -0.44 -32.59 -9.74
N LEU A 115 -0.80 -33.26 -8.65
CA LEU A 115 -1.62 -32.67 -7.58
C LEU A 115 -0.89 -31.52 -6.88
N ASP A 116 0.37 -31.72 -6.50
CA ASP A 116 1.21 -30.67 -5.88
C ASP A 116 1.33 -29.45 -6.80
N ASN A 117 1.47 -29.67 -8.11
CA ASN A 117 1.53 -28.60 -9.10
C ASN A 117 0.24 -27.76 -9.12
N LEU A 118 -0.91 -28.43 -9.07
CA LEU A 118 -2.22 -27.78 -9.06
C LEU A 118 -2.41 -26.95 -7.78
N LEU A 119 -2.03 -27.49 -6.62
CA LEU A 119 -2.11 -26.79 -5.33
C LEU A 119 -1.21 -25.55 -5.30
N LEU A 120 0.00 -25.64 -5.88
CA LEU A 120 0.87 -24.48 -6.04
C LEU A 120 0.25 -23.39 -6.92
N GLY A 121 -0.40 -23.78 -8.03
CA GLY A 121 -1.08 -22.85 -8.92
C GLY A 121 -2.20 -22.06 -8.25
N ASP A 122 -3.01 -22.72 -7.43
CA ASP A 122 -4.13 -22.09 -6.71
C ASP A 122 -3.63 -21.08 -5.65
N SER A 123 -2.58 -21.45 -4.91
CA SER A 123 -1.95 -20.55 -3.94
C SER A 123 -1.41 -19.25 -4.58
N ALA A 124 -0.84 -19.35 -5.79
CA ALA A 124 -0.33 -18.20 -6.53
C ALA A 124 -1.46 -17.26 -6.99
N PHE A 125 -2.63 -17.81 -7.33
CA PHE A 125 -3.81 -17.02 -7.71
C PHE A 125 -4.34 -16.19 -6.54
N HIS A 126 -4.46 -16.79 -5.36
CA HIS A 126 -4.90 -16.07 -4.15
C HIS A 126 -3.95 -14.92 -3.77
N THR A 127 -2.64 -15.17 -3.88
CA THR A 127 -1.62 -14.14 -3.63
C THR A 127 -1.77 -12.95 -4.58
N LYS A 128 -2.10 -13.19 -5.85
CA LYS A 128 -2.33 -12.12 -6.84
C LYS A 128 -3.54 -11.25 -6.49
N ASN A 129 -4.68 -11.86 -6.15
CA ASN A 129 -5.88 -11.10 -5.79
C ASN A 129 -5.66 -10.23 -4.53
N ASN A 130 -4.87 -10.74 -3.57
CA ASN A 130 -4.51 -9.97 -2.37
C ASN A 130 -3.61 -8.76 -2.70
N LEU A 131 -2.78 -8.83 -3.74
CA LEU A 131 -1.97 -7.69 -4.18
C LEU A 131 -2.84 -6.57 -4.76
N GLU A 132 -3.76 -6.93 -5.65
CA GLU A 132 -4.63 -5.95 -6.34
C GLU A 132 -5.49 -5.20 -5.31
N LYS A 133 -6.07 -5.92 -4.35
CA LYS A 133 -6.86 -5.32 -3.25
C LYS A 133 -6.04 -4.40 -2.33
N ASN A 134 -4.74 -4.67 -2.17
CA ASN A 134 -3.87 -3.84 -1.32
C ASN A 134 -3.43 -2.54 -2.01
N GLN A 135 -3.39 -2.51 -3.35
CA GLN A 135 -3.05 -1.29 -4.10
C GLN A 135 -4.15 -0.22 -4.01
N GLU A 136 -5.42 -0.62 -3.91
CA GLU A 136 -6.56 0.30 -3.80
C GLU A 136 -6.63 1.05 -2.46
N ASN A 137 -5.96 0.53 -1.42
CA ASN A 137 -5.98 1.11 -0.08
C ASN A 137 -4.87 2.13 0.19
N ILE A 138 -4.02 2.45 -0.79
CA ILE A 138 -3.12 3.62 -0.73
C ILE A 138 -3.97 4.85 -1.05
N ASN A 139 -5.01 5.05 -0.24
CA ASN A 139 -5.95 6.14 -0.44
C ASN A 139 -5.21 7.44 -0.15
N VAL A 140 -5.12 8.22 -1.23
CA VAL A 140 -4.37 9.45 -1.41
C VAL A 140 -4.40 10.29 -0.14
N TYR A 141 -3.25 10.36 0.53
CA TYR A 141 -2.99 11.42 1.51
C TYR A 141 -3.17 12.74 0.77
N ALA A 142 -4.26 13.45 1.03
CA ALA A 142 -4.54 14.72 0.39
C ALA A 142 -3.87 15.82 1.23
N PRO A 143 -2.79 16.46 0.75
CA PRO A 143 -2.21 17.62 1.44
C PRO A 143 -3.14 18.85 1.42
N MET A 144 -4.24 18.77 0.65
CA MET A 144 -5.17 19.87 0.41
C MET A 144 -5.77 20.49 1.69
N PRO A 145 -6.29 19.72 2.67
CA PRO A 145 -6.85 20.33 3.89
C PRO A 145 -5.80 21.08 4.71
N VAL A 146 -4.56 20.56 4.77
CA VAL A 146 -3.45 21.19 5.50
C VAL A 146 -3.02 22.49 4.81
N LEU A 147 -2.99 22.51 3.47
CA LEU A 147 -2.69 23.70 2.68
C LEU A 147 -3.76 24.77 2.89
N ILE A 148 -5.04 24.42 2.85
CA ILE A 148 -6.15 25.34 3.13
C ILE A 148 -6.01 25.95 4.54
N LEU A 149 -5.74 25.11 5.55
CA LEU A 149 -5.54 25.57 6.92
C LEU A 149 -4.35 26.53 7.05
N SER A 150 -3.25 26.25 6.36
CA SER A 150 -2.07 27.12 6.31
C SER A 150 -2.40 28.49 5.70
N ILE A 151 -3.15 28.53 4.60
CA ILE A 151 -3.57 29.79 3.96
C ILE A 151 -4.44 30.60 4.92
N ILE A 152 -5.41 29.96 5.58
CA ILE A 152 -6.28 30.63 6.56
C ILE A 152 -5.45 31.24 7.69
N GLY A 153 -4.47 30.50 8.23
CA GLY A 153 -3.56 30.99 9.27
C GLY A 153 -2.78 32.23 8.84
N ILE A 154 -2.19 32.21 7.63
CA ILE A 154 -1.45 33.35 7.07
C ILE A 154 -2.36 34.57 6.89
N VAL A 155 -3.55 34.38 6.33
CA VAL A 155 -4.51 35.47 6.10
C VAL A 155 -4.92 36.12 7.42
N LEU A 156 -5.25 35.34 8.45
CA LEU A 156 -5.60 35.85 9.77
C LEU A 156 -4.43 36.59 10.43
N MET A 157 -3.22 36.05 10.32
CA MET A 157 -2.01 36.67 10.86
C MET A 157 -1.78 38.06 10.24
N LEU A 158 -1.79 38.16 8.90
CA LEU A 158 -1.57 39.40 8.18
C LEU A 158 -2.71 40.41 8.38
N ALA A 159 -3.96 39.96 8.39
CA ALA A 159 -5.11 40.82 8.61
C ALA A 159 -5.12 41.38 10.04
N GLY A 160 -4.88 40.53 11.05
CA GLY A 160 -4.77 40.94 12.44
C GLY A 160 -3.67 41.97 12.66
N PHE A 161 -2.48 41.72 12.10
CA PHE A 161 -1.35 42.65 12.21
C PHE A 161 -1.62 43.98 11.48
N SER A 162 -2.20 43.93 10.28
CA SER A 162 -2.53 45.13 9.50
C SER A 162 -3.56 45.99 10.23
N LEU A 163 -4.63 45.38 10.74
CA LEU A 163 -5.67 46.09 11.50
C LEU A 163 -5.09 46.71 12.77
N TRP A 164 -4.28 45.96 13.52
CA TRP A 164 -3.59 46.46 14.70
C TRP A 164 -2.72 47.69 14.39
N TYR A 165 -1.89 47.59 13.34
CA TYR A 165 -0.98 48.66 12.95
C TYR A 165 -1.73 49.93 12.54
N TYR A 166 -2.70 49.81 11.63
CA TYR A 166 -3.40 50.97 11.07
C TYR A 166 -4.36 51.63 12.08
N ARG A 167 -5.03 50.84 12.93
CA ARG A 167 -6.03 51.37 13.88
C ARG A 167 -5.41 51.84 15.18
N THR A 168 -4.40 51.13 15.68
CA THR A 168 -3.87 51.38 17.02
C THR A 168 -2.46 51.96 16.98
N GLN A 169 -1.50 51.23 16.41
CA GLN A 169 -0.09 51.60 16.50
C GLN A 169 0.21 52.96 15.84
N LYS A 170 -0.33 53.20 14.64
CA LYS A 170 -0.15 54.47 13.91
C LYS A 170 -0.61 55.68 14.71
N TYR A 171 -1.66 55.52 15.54
CA TYR A 171 -2.16 56.59 16.39
C TYR A 171 -1.20 56.87 17.56
N TYR A 172 -0.72 55.81 18.24
CA TYR A 172 0.27 55.95 19.31
C TYR A 172 1.60 56.53 18.81
N ASP A 173 2.10 56.08 17.65
CA ASP A 173 3.32 56.61 17.05
C ASP A 173 3.21 58.11 16.73
N LYS A 174 1.99 58.60 16.42
CA LYS A 174 1.74 60.02 16.20
C LYS A 174 1.78 60.82 17.51
N GLN A 175 1.27 60.27 18.60
CA GLN A 175 1.30 60.90 19.92
C GLN A 175 2.72 61.03 20.47
N LEU A 176 3.56 60.00 20.28
CA LEU A 176 4.94 59.98 20.77
C LEU A 176 5.88 60.95 20.04
N ARG A 177 5.46 61.53 18.91
CA ARG A 177 6.25 62.51 18.15
C ARG A 177 5.97 63.96 18.56
N GLN A 178 5.02 64.19 19.47
CA GLN A 178 4.69 65.50 20.03
C GLN A 178 5.41 65.70 21.36
#